data_AF-A0A2V1CU18-F1
#
_entry.id   AF-A0A2V1CU18-F1
#
_cell.length_a   1.000
_cell.length_b   1.000
_cell.length_c   1.000
_cell.angle_alpha   90.00
_cell.angle_beta   90.00
_cell.angle_gamma   90.00
#
_symmetry.space_group_name_H-M   'P 1'
#
loop_
_entity.id
_entity.type
_entity.pdbx_description
1 polymer ?
#
loop_
_entity_poly.entity_id
_entity_poly.type
_entity_poly.pdbx_seq_one_letter_code
_entity_poly.pdbx_strand_id
1 'polypeptide(L)'
;MSNHIAPAARSLGLRTLHLKVHPTPRTFAEQREVLRVIERFGEVSVFKSLKYDPHRPIHNAFLAVYNSASSARELQNVSPLRYRLISESADTSSTEDPVDHTSDSTIFELNASDTTYNHHAFLNSSRMNPLHGPYVPISQKYSYKAASLSKIVPDSNWSEGLVDWDTERSRWHSEDVLAPEEEALSGKNGESGERWLKQDVILRKQGSAPRLMGGLQSLWRERLENENTLRASVDSLSGQNAEEVARTGS
;
A
#
# COMPACT_ATOMS: atom_id res chain seq x y z
N MET A 1 -10.82 -12.57 24.44
CA MET A 1 -11.44 -11.53 23.59
C MET A 1 -11.20 -11.89 22.13
N SER A 2 -12.27 -12.31 21.45
CA SER A 2 -12.25 -12.76 20.06
C SER A 2 -12.24 -11.55 19.12
N ASN A 3 -11.10 -11.27 18.49
CA ASN A 3 -10.98 -10.27 17.44
C ASN A 3 -11.92 -10.64 16.29
N HIS A 4 -13.05 -9.93 16.15
CA HIS A 4 -13.91 -10.04 14.99
C HIS A 4 -13.22 -9.41 13.79
N ILE A 5 -12.31 -10.15 13.16
CA ILE A 5 -11.78 -9.79 11.85
C ILE A 5 -12.98 -9.82 10.89
N ALA A 6 -13.26 -8.67 10.25
CA ALA A 6 -14.34 -8.55 9.28
C ALA A 6 -14.26 -9.71 8.26
N PRO A 7 -15.39 -10.35 7.88
CA PRO A 7 -15.39 -11.51 6.99
C PRO A 7 -14.69 -11.22 5.65
N ALA A 8 -14.79 -9.99 5.16
CA ALA A 8 -14.07 -9.52 3.97
C ALA A 8 -12.53 -9.56 4.15
N ALA A 9 -12.03 -9.10 5.30
CA ALA A 9 -10.59 -9.11 5.57
C ALA A 9 -10.03 -10.54 5.73
N ARG A 10 -10.82 -11.47 6.30
CA ARG A 10 -10.45 -12.89 6.32
C ARG A 10 -10.43 -13.50 4.92
N SER A 11 -11.43 -13.20 4.10
CA SER A 11 -11.44 -13.65 2.70
C SER A 11 -10.27 -13.10 1.90
N LEU A 12 -9.84 -11.86 2.14
CA LEU A 12 -8.66 -11.28 1.49
C LEU A 12 -7.37 -11.99 1.91
N GLY A 13 -7.21 -12.30 3.20
CA GLY A 13 -6.04 -13.05 3.67
C GLY A 13 -5.85 -14.39 2.96
N LEU A 14 -6.94 -15.14 2.74
CA LEU A 14 -6.91 -16.43 2.02
C LEU A 14 -6.57 -16.33 0.53
N ARG A 15 -6.66 -15.14 -0.05
CA ARG A 15 -6.35 -14.87 -1.47
C ARG A 15 -4.98 -14.24 -1.67
N THR A 16 -4.30 -13.89 -0.57
CA THR A 16 -3.10 -13.05 -0.60
C THR A 16 -1.87 -13.90 -0.29
N LEU A 17 -0.92 -13.90 -1.22
CA LEU A 17 0.32 -14.65 -1.15
C LEU A 17 1.54 -13.75 -1.08
N HIS A 18 2.53 -14.20 -0.31
CA HIS A 18 3.85 -13.63 -0.23
C HIS A 18 4.73 -14.42 -1.19
N LEU A 19 5.19 -13.76 -2.24
CA LEU A 19 6.00 -14.36 -3.29
C LEU A 19 7.45 -13.94 -3.07
N LYS A 20 8.36 -14.91 -3.02
CA LYS A 20 9.80 -14.69 -2.91
C LYS A 20 10.49 -15.23 -4.15
N VAL A 21 11.26 -14.39 -4.82
CA VAL A 21 11.87 -14.71 -6.13
C VAL A 21 13.38 -14.67 -6.04
N HIS A 22 14.03 -15.71 -6.58
CA HIS A 22 15.49 -15.85 -6.64
C HIS A 22 15.94 -16.27 -8.04
N PRO A 23 16.86 -15.53 -8.70
CA PRO A 23 17.49 -14.29 -8.26
C PRO A 23 16.51 -13.10 -8.22
N THR A 24 16.92 -11.99 -7.59
CA THR A 24 16.06 -10.81 -7.44
C THR A 24 15.76 -10.17 -8.79
N PRO A 25 14.49 -10.02 -9.19
CA PRO A 25 14.14 -9.38 -10.44
C PRO A 25 14.41 -7.87 -10.37
N ARG A 26 15.36 -7.39 -11.19
CA ARG A 26 15.81 -5.99 -11.26
C ARG A 26 15.12 -5.23 -12.39
N THR A 27 14.83 -5.91 -13.50
CA THR A 27 14.23 -5.27 -14.67
C THR A 27 12.71 -5.39 -14.69
N PHE A 28 12.05 -4.49 -15.41
CA PHE A 28 10.60 -4.56 -15.60
C PHE A 28 10.17 -5.81 -16.37
N ALA A 29 10.99 -6.28 -17.32
CA ALA A 29 10.74 -7.52 -18.05
C ALA A 29 10.71 -8.74 -17.12
N GLU A 30 11.67 -8.84 -16.20
CA GLU A 30 11.72 -9.91 -15.20
C GLU A 30 10.50 -9.87 -14.27
N GLN A 31 10.10 -8.69 -13.80
CA GLN A 31 8.92 -8.54 -12.94
C GLN A 31 7.61 -8.86 -13.67
N ARG A 32 7.50 -8.50 -14.95
CA ARG A 32 6.36 -8.88 -15.79
C ARG A 32 6.30 -10.38 -16.01
N GLU A 33 7.45 -11.05 -16.14
CA GLU A 33 7.45 -12.50 -16.28
C GLU A 33 7.03 -13.20 -14.99
N VAL A 34 7.44 -12.69 -13.81
CA VAL A 34 6.88 -13.15 -12.52
C VAL A 34 5.36 -13.09 -12.56
N LEU A 35 4.78 -11.94 -12.94
CA LEU A 35 3.34 -11.75 -13.04
C LEU A 35 2.70 -12.75 -14.02
N ARG A 36 3.28 -12.91 -15.22
CA ARG A 36 2.80 -13.86 -16.23
C ARG A 36 2.81 -15.31 -15.74
N VAL A 37 3.82 -15.70 -14.96
CA VAL A 37 3.93 -17.06 -14.40
C VAL A 37 2.82 -17.30 -13.37
N ILE A 38 2.58 -16.35 -12.48
CA ILE A 38 1.57 -16.49 -11.43
C ILE A 38 0.13 -16.35 -11.96
N GLU A 39 -0.08 -15.60 -13.05
CA GLU A 39 -1.39 -15.46 -13.71
C GLU A 39 -1.86 -16.79 -14.35
N ARG A 40 -0.96 -17.75 -14.60
CA ARG A 40 -1.33 -19.08 -15.13
C ARG A 40 -2.26 -19.85 -14.19
N PHE A 41 -2.22 -19.54 -12.90
CA PHE A 41 -3.05 -20.18 -11.87
C PHE A 41 -4.38 -19.45 -11.63
N GLY A 42 -4.53 -18.24 -12.18
CA GLY A 42 -5.75 -17.46 -12.08
C GLY A 42 -5.52 -15.96 -12.15
N GLU A 43 -6.63 -15.22 -12.19
CA GLU A 43 -6.61 -13.77 -12.26
C GLU A 43 -6.04 -13.14 -10.97
N VAL A 44 -5.00 -12.32 -11.14
CA VAL A 44 -4.37 -11.55 -10.08
C VAL A 44 -5.00 -10.15 -10.04
N SER A 45 -5.67 -9.83 -8.94
CA SER A 45 -6.28 -8.51 -8.74
C SER A 45 -5.26 -7.45 -8.36
N VAL A 46 -4.26 -7.80 -7.56
CA VAL A 46 -3.22 -6.88 -7.12
C VAL A 46 -1.87 -7.58 -7.19
N PHE A 47 -0.90 -6.95 -7.83
CA PHE A 47 0.49 -7.36 -7.82
C PHE A 47 1.35 -6.17 -7.38
N LYS A 48 2.02 -6.31 -6.24
CA LYS A 48 2.81 -5.22 -5.62
C LYS A 48 4.22 -5.70 -5.31
N SER A 49 5.22 -4.97 -5.77
CA SER A 49 6.61 -5.15 -5.32
C SER A 49 6.78 -4.61 -3.90
N LEU A 50 7.42 -5.39 -3.03
CA LEU A 50 7.74 -4.96 -1.68
C LEU A 50 9.06 -4.20 -1.60
N LYS A 51 9.73 -3.95 -2.74
CA LYS A 51 10.95 -3.10 -2.80
C LYS A 51 10.70 -1.70 -2.23
N TYR A 52 9.51 -1.16 -2.45
CA TYR A 52 9.14 0.22 -2.08
C TYR A 52 8.22 0.29 -0.86
N ASP A 53 8.19 -0.75 -0.03
CA ASP A 53 7.42 -0.67 1.22
C ASP A 53 8.06 0.37 2.16
N PRO A 54 7.28 1.36 2.64
CA PRO A 54 7.80 2.46 3.46
C PRO A 54 8.37 2.01 4.81
N HIS A 55 7.96 0.83 5.31
CA HIS A 55 8.39 0.33 6.61
C HIS A 55 9.47 -0.75 6.49
N ARG A 56 9.33 -1.67 5.53
CA ARG A 56 10.22 -2.82 5.38
C ARG A 56 10.45 -3.14 3.90
N PRO A 57 11.37 -2.43 3.23
CA PRO A 57 11.67 -2.69 1.84
C PRO A 57 12.32 -4.07 1.67
N ILE A 58 11.71 -4.93 0.85
CA ILE A 58 12.20 -6.27 0.52
C ILE A 58 12.31 -6.38 -0.99
N HIS A 59 13.54 -6.39 -1.51
CA HIS A 59 13.82 -6.32 -2.94
C HIS A 59 13.45 -7.59 -3.70
N ASN A 60 13.50 -8.76 -3.05
CA ASN A 60 13.24 -10.06 -3.65
C ASN A 60 11.84 -10.62 -3.35
N ALA A 61 10.90 -9.76 -2.93
CA ALA A 61 9.57 -10.19 -2.56
C ALA A 61 8.46 -9.34 -3.19
N PHE A 62 7.34 -10.00 -3.43
CA PHE A 62 6.12 -9.43 -3.97
C PHE A 62 4.92 -9.85 -3.12
N LEU A 63 3.90 -9.03 -3.15
CA LEU A 63 2.58 -9.33 -2.62
C LEU A 63 1.63 -9.50 -3.80
N ALA A 64 1.01 -10.68 -3.89
CA ALA A 64 0.01 -10.97 -4.90
C ALA A 64 -1.34 -11.25 -4.23
N VAL A 65 -2.41 -10.65 -4.75
CA VAL A 65 -3.79 -10.90 -4.30
C VAL A 65 -4.57 -11.45 -5.48
N TYR A 66 -5.04 -12.68 -5.34
CA TYR A 66 -5.88 -13.31 -6.36
C TYR A 66 -7.35 -12.90 -6.23
N ASN A 67 -8.07 -12.98 -7.34
CA ASN A 67 -9.52 -12.83 -7.31
C ASN A 67 -10.19 -14.01 -6.58
N SER A 68 -9.66 -15.24 -6.71
CA SER A 68 -10.15 -16.45 -6.03
C SER A 68 -9.14 -17.03 -5.03
N ALA A 69 -9.64 -17.59 -3.92
CA ALA A 69 -8.81 -18.25 -2.92
C ALA A 69 -8.30 -19.63 -3.41
N SER A 70 -9.01 -20.26 -4.34
CA SER A 70 -8.58 -21.54 -4.93
C SER A 70 -7.30 -21.38 -5.73
N SER A 71 -7.19 -20.33 -6.55
CA SER A 71 -6.00 -20.02 -7.37
C SER A 71 -4.76 -19.74 -6.52
N ALA A 72 -4.92 -19.00 -5.42
CA ALA A 72 -3.84 -18.79 -4.46
C ALA A 72 -3.36 -20.12 -3.87
N ARG A 73 -4.29 -20.98 -3.44
CA ARG A 73 -3.95 -22.28 -2.87
C ARG A 73 -3.30 -23.22 -3.89
N GLU A 74 -3.73 -23.17 -5.14
CA GLU A 74 -3.12 -23.95 -6.23
C GLU A 74 -1.66 -23.54 -6.45
N LEU A 75 -1.38 -22.23 -6.58
CA LEU A 75 -0.01 -21.74 -6.68
C LEU A 75 0.83 -22.15 -5.46
N GLN A 76 0.28 -22.06 -4.26
CA GLN A 76 0.97 -22.47 -3.02
C GLN A 76 1.31 -23.97 -3.02
N ASN A 77 0.42 -24.82 -3.52
CA ASN A 77 0.65 -26.27 -3.58
C ASN A 77 1.72 -26.67 -4.60
N VAL A 78 1.89 -25.88 -5.67
CA VAL A 78 2.88 -26.15 -6.74
C VAL A 78 4.23 -25.46 -6.46
N SER A 79 4.27 -24.53 -5.50
CA SER A 79 5.50 -23.89 -5.04
C SER A 79 6.49 -24.91 -4.47
N PRO A 80 7.81 -24.81 -4.77
CA PRO A 80 8.50 -23.81 -5.60
C PRO A 80 8.35 -23.98 -7.12
N LEU A 81 8.16 -22.87 -7.83
CA LEU A 81 8.14 -22.83 -9.31
C LEU A 81 9.49 -22.40 -9.87
N ARG A 82 9.95 -23.08 -10.92
CA ARG A 82 11.15 -22.68 -11.67
C ARG A 82 10.76 -22.29 -13.09
N TYR A 83 11.16 -21.11 -13.51
CA TYR A 83 10.91 -20.61 -14.87
C TYR A 83 12.17 -19.96 -15.45
N ARG A 84 12.27 -19.93 -16.77
CA ARG A 84 13.41 -19.39 -17.51
C ARG A 84 12.95 -18.15 -18.26
N LEU A 85 13.61 -17.02 -18.02
CA LEU A 85 13.43 -15.82 -18.83
C LEU A 85 14.44 -15.86 -19.97
N ILE A 86 13.96 -15.67 -21.19
CA ILE A 86 14.80 -15.50 -22.38
C ILE A 86 14.79 -14.01 -22.68
N SER A 87 15.93 -13.32 -22.51
CA SER A 87 16.05 -11.93 -22.93
C SER A 87 16.14 -11.90 -24.46
N GLU A 88 15.09 -11.38 -25.10
CA GLU A 88 15.10 -11.13 -26.54
C GLU A 88 15.89 -9.84 -26.77
N SER A 89 17.19 -9.97 -27.05
CA SER A 89 17.99 -8.88 -27.61
C SER A 89 17.46 -8.61 -29.02
N ALA A 90 16.92 -7.41 -29.21
CA ALA A 90 16.36 -6.96 -30.47
C ALA A 90 17.45 -6.70 -31.52
N ASP A 91 18.03 -7.76 -32.08
CA ASP A 91 18.90 -7.67 -33.26
C ASP A 91 18.16 -8.23 -34.48
N THR A 92 17.16 -7.49 -34.94
CA THR A 92 16.71 -7.59 -36.34
C THR A 92 17.63 -6.73 -37.21
N SER A 93 18.81 -7.24 -37.51
CA SER A 93 19.53 -6.86 -38.72
C SER A 93 20.15 -8.10 -39.32
N SER A 94 19.47 -8.61 -40.33
CA SER A 94 19.97 -9.56 -41.32
C SER A 94 21.40 -9.25 -41.74
N THR A 95 22.36 -10.08 -41.34
CA THR A 95 23.51 -10.48 -42.14
C THR A 95 24.03 -11.81 -41.57
N GLU A 96 24.19 -12.76 -42.47
CA GLU A 96 24.61 -14.14 -42.24
C GLU A 96 26.00 -14.18 -41.60
N ASP A 97 26.13 -14.78 -40.41
CA ASP A 97 27.33 -15.47 -39.92
C ASP A 97 26.97 -16.33 -38.68
N PRO A 98 27.42 -17.59 -38.55
CA PRO A 98 27.08 -18.47 -37.44
C PRO A 98 28.07 -18.26 -36.29
N VAL A 99 27.81 -17.28 -35.44
CA VAL A 99 28.52 -17.15 -34.16
C VAL A 99 27.50 -17.35 -33.04
N ASP A 100 27.85 -18.24 -32.13
CA ASP A 100 27.07 -18.80 -31.03
C ASP A 100 26.56 -17.69 -30.08
N HIS A 101 25.45 -17.04 -30.42
CA HIS A 101 24.75 -16.13 -29.51
C HIS A 101 24.04 -16.99 -28.47
N THR A 102 24.77 -17.32 -27.40
CA THR A 102 24.21 -17.88 -26.18
C THR A 102 23.16 -16.91 -25.64
N SER A 103 21.89 -17.16 -25.96
CA SER A 103 20.78 -16.43 -25.34
C SER A 103 20.97 -16.42 -23.82
N ASP A 104 21.15 -15.24 -23.22
CA ASP A 104 21.36 -15.07 -21.79
C ASP A 104 20.07 -15.43 -21.05
N SER A 105 19.93 -16.71 -20.75
CA SER A 105 18.76 -17.22 -20.07
C SER A 105 18.99 -17.27 -18.57
N THR A 106 18.15 -16.57 -17.82
CA THR A 106 18.20 -16.58 -16.36
C THR A 106 17.09 -17.48 -15.83
N ILE A 107 17.46 -18.43 -14.95
CA ILE A 107 16.52 -19.30 -14.27
C ILE A 107 16.11 -18.62 -12.97
N PHE A 108 14.80 -18.43 -12.81
CA PHE A 108 14.19 -17.90 -11.61
C PHE A 108 13.44 -19.00 -10.87
N GLU A 109 13.53 -18.94 -9.55
CA GLU A 109 12.76 -19.73 -8.61
C GLU A 109 11.79 -18.80 -7.88
N LEU A 110 10.51 -19.15 -7.90
CA LEU A 110 9.42 -18.43 -7.24
C LEU A 110 8.83 -19.32 -6.15
N ASN A 111 8.92 -18.82 -4.92
CA ASN A 111 8.37 -19.44 -3.73
C ASN A 111 7.11 -18.68 -3.31
N ALA A 112 5.97 -19.38 -3.21
CA ALA A 112 4.73 -18.82 -2.72
C ALA A 112 4.47 -19.29 -1.28
N SER A 113 4.14 -18.35 -0.40
CA SER A 113 3.86 -18.61 1.01
C SER A 113 2.68 -17.79 1.51
N ASP A 114 2.07 -18.24 2.60
CA ASP A 114 1.01 -17.48 3.26
C ASP A 114 1.55 -16.15 3.79
N THR A 115 0.76 -15.10 3.62
CA THR A 115 1.13 -13.77 4.12
C THR A 115 0.70 -13.62 5.58
N THR A 116 1.55 -12.97 6.37
CA THR A 116 1.12 -12.37 7.65
C THR A 116 0.58 -10.95 7.44
N TYR A 117 0.21 -10.60 6.21
CA TYR A 117 -0.19 -9.24 5.85
C TYR A 117 -1.56 -8.92 6.43
N ASN A 118 -1.60 -7.99 7.37
CA ASN A 118 -2.85 -7.60 8.01
C ASN A 118 -3.56 -6.54 7.17
N HIS A 119 -4.44 -6.98 6.26
CA HIS A 119 -5.23 -6.11 5.40
C HIS A 119 -6.06 -5.09 6.19
N HIS A 120 -6.63 -5.50 7.32
CA HIS A 120 -7.46 -4.62 8.14
C HIS A 120 -6.63 -3.52 8.79
N ALA A 121 -5.44 -3.86 9.30
CA ALA A 121 -4.52 -2.87 9.84
C ALA A 121 -4.01 -1.93 8.73
N PHE A 122 -3.68 -2.46 7.55
CA PHE A 122 -3.27 -1.63 6.42
C PHE A 122 -4.33 -0.60 6.07
N LEU A 123 -5.56 -1.04 5.80
CA LEU A 123 -6.66 -0.16 5.38
C LEU A 123 -6.97 0.93 6.39
N ASN A 124 -6.93 0.62 7.69
CA ASN A 124 -7.24 1.55 8.78
C ASN A 124 -6.03 2.34 9.31
N SER A 125 -4.82 2.05 8.82
CA SER A 125 -3.63 2.75 9.28
C SER A 125 -3.35 3.96 8.40
N SER A 126 -3.23 5.13 9.03
CA SER A 126 -2.77 6.35 8.33
C SER A 126 -1.31 6.25 7.90
N ARG A 127 -0.56 5.31 8.49
CA ARG A 127 0.88 5.13 8.24
C ARG A 127 1.17 4.22 7.05
N MET A 128 0.34 3.19 6.82
CA MET A 128 0.58 2.23 5.73
C MET A 128 -0.32 2.50 4.53
N ASN A 129 -1.55 3.00 4.75
CA ASN A 129 -2.47 3.38 3.67
C ASN A 129 -2.41 4.90 3.43
N PRO A 130 -1.72 5.35 2.38
CA PRO A 130 -1.67 6.76 2.00
C PRO A 130 -3.02 7.38 1.57
N LEU A 131 -4.05 6.56 1.29
CA LEU A 131 -5.43 7.02 1.11
C LEU A 131 -6.21 7.11 2.43
N HIS A 132 -5.59 6.77 3.57
CA HIS A 132 -6.24 6.81 4.86
C HIS A 132 -6.09 8.18 5.53
N GLY A 133 -7.22 8.78 5.89
CA GLY A 133 -7.29 10.06 6.58
C GLY A 133 -8.27 11.03 5.89
N PRO A 134 -8.58 12.18 6.53
CA PRO A 134 -9.37 13.20 5.88
C PRO A 134 -8.66 13.69 4.61
N TYR A 135 -9.43 13.86 3.55
CA TYR A 135 -8.96 14.55 2.36
C TYR A 135 -8.45 15.93 2.76
N VAL A 136 -7.20 16.27 2.41
CA VAL A 136 -6.67 17.62 2.63
C VAL A 136 -6.23 18.18 1.30
N PRO A 137 -6.89 19.24 0.81
CA PRO A 137 -6.58 19.79 -0.48
C PRO A 137 -5.24 20.51 -0.50
N ILE A 138 -4.56 20.47 -1.64
CA ILE A 138 -3.39 21.32 -1.88
C ILE A 138 -3.85 22.77 -1.88
N SER A 139 -3.13 23.63 -1.16
CA SER A 139 -3.47 25.06 -1.15
C SER A 139 -3.36 25.63 -2.56
N GLN A 140 -4.31 26.50 -2.93
CA GLN A 140 -4.36 27.18 -4.23
C GLN A 140 -3.05 27.91 -4.61
N LYS A 141 -2.22 28.26 -3.63
CA LYS A 141 -0.92 28.91 -3.83
C LYS A 141 0.13 27.99 -4.47
N TYR A 142 -0.01 26.67 -4.30
CA TYR A 142 0.95 25.67 -4.79
C TYR A 142 0.48 24.96 -6.06
N SER A 143 -0.80 25.07 -6.44
CA SER A 143 -1.35 24.48 -7.66
C SER A 143 -1.91 25.56 -8.59
N TYR A 144 -1.30 25.66 -9.77
CA TYR A 144 -1.79 26.52 -10.84
C TYR A 144 -3.21 26.14 -11.30
N LYS A 145 -3.51 24.83 -11.31
CA LYS A 145 -4.84 24.32 -11.68
C LYS A 145 -5.88 24.73 -10.65
N ALA A 146 -5.57 24.59 -9.36
CA ALA A 146 -6.44 25.02 -8.28
C ALA A 146 -6.69 26.53 -8.32
N ALA A 147 -5.64 27.34 -8.53
CA ALA A 147 -5.80 28.79 -8.67
C ALA A 147 -6.68 29.18 -9.87
N SER A 148 -6.57 28.47 -10.99
CA SER A 148 -7.38 28.73 -12.19
C SER A 148 -8.84 28.31 -12.02
N LEU A 149 -9.08 27.11 -11.49
CA LEU A 149 -10.43 26.58 -11.27
C LEU A 149 -11.18 27.33 -10.18
N SER A 150 -10.49 27.85 -9.16
CA SER A 150 -11.11 28.68 -8.13
C SER A 150 -11.80 29.94 -8.68
N LYS A 151 -11.42 30.41 -9.87
CA LYS A 151 -12.03 31.57 -10.53
C LYS A 151 -13.31 31.23 -11.29
N ILE A 152 -13.49 29.95 -11.65
CA ILE A 152 -14.56 29.47 -12.54
C ILE A 152 -15.62 28.72 -11.73
N VAL A 153 -15.19 27.94 -10.75
CA VAL A 153 -16.07 27.12 -9.92
C VAL A 153 -16.76 28.00 -8.88
N PRO A 154 -18.10 28.02 -8.81
CA PRO A 154 -18.81 28.81 -7.81
C PRO A 154 -18.54 28.29 -6.39
N ASP A 155 -18.48 29.21 -5.44
CA ASP A 155 -18.34 28.89 -4.02
C ASP A 155 -19.52 28.04 -3.53
N SER A 156 -19.24 26.76 -3.31
CA SER A 156 -20.21 25.76 -2.88
C SER A 156 -19.52 24.80 -1.91
N ASN A 157 -20.28 23.95 -1.23
CA ASN A 157 -19.67 22.94 -0.36
C ASN A 157 -18.77 21.97 -1.15
N TRP A 158 -18.91 21.90 -2.48
CA TRP A 158 -18.15 21.03 -3.38
C TRP A 158 -16.96 21.73 -4.05
N SER A 159 -16.85 23.07 -3.93
CA SER A 159 -15.87 23.86 -4.68
C SER A 159 -14.44 23.46 -4.33
N GLU A 160 -14.15 23.23 -3.05
CA GLU A 160 -12.82 22.85 -2.58
C GLU A 160 -12.34 21.50 -3.17
N GLY A 161 -13.26 20.58 -3.49
CA GLY A 161 -12.94 19.29 -4.08
C GLY A 161 -12.86 19.36 -5.60
N LEU A 162 -13.75 20.15 -6.22
CA LEU A 162 -13.74 20.39 -7.67
C LEU A 162 -12.56 21.24 -8.14
N VAL A 163 -11.98 22.05 -7.25
CA VAL A 163 -10.82 22.89 -7.53
C VAL A 163 -9.52 22.09 -7.40
N ASP A 164 -9.53 21.01 -6.65
CA ASP A 164 -8.34 20.28 -6.28
C ASP A 164 -8.11 19.03 -7.13
N TRP A 165 -7.37 19.22 -8.22
CA TRP A 165 -7.01 18.18 -9.17
C TRP A 165 -5.57 17.67 -9.03
N ASP A 166 -4.78 18.28 -8.15
CA ASP A 166 -3.35 17.96 -8.01
C ASP A 166 -3.05 17.16 -6.72
N THR A 167 -3.96 17.12 -5.74
CA THR A 167 -3.79 16.33 -4.50
C THR A 167 -3.58 14.84 -4.76
N GLU A 168 -4.15 14.32 -5.85
CA GLU A 168 -3.96 12.93 -6.26
C GLU A 168 -2.56 12.66 -6.83
N ARG A 169 -1.79 13.67 -7.23
CA ARG A 169 -0.42 13.51 -7.74
C ARG A 169 0.65 13.82 -6.71
N SER A 170 0.48 14.86 -5.89
CA SER A 170 1.57 15.37 -5.06
C SER A 170 1.85 14.57 -3.78
N ARG A 171 0.90 13.76 -3.28
CA ARG A 171 1.17 12.86 -2.13
C ARG A 171 1.90 11.57 -2.52
N TRP A 172 2.08 11.33 -3.82
CA TRP A 172 2.39 10.00 -4.36
C TRP A 172 3.65 9.93 -5.21
N HIS A 173 4.37 11.04 -5.40
CA HIS A 173 5.75 10.96 -5.87
C HIS A 173 6.61 10.38 -4.75
N SER A 174 6.72 9.05 -4.74
CA SER A 174 7.95 8.34 -4.36
C SER A 174 8.98 8.41 -5.52
N GLU A 175 8.94 9.49 -6.29
CA GLU A 175 9.89 9.87 -7.33
C GLU A 175 10.66 11.07 -6.78
N ASP A 176 11.57 10.91 -5.83
CA ASP A 176 12.97 10.68 -6.19
C ASP A 176 13.18 9.32 -6.90
N VAL A 177 12.95 9.31 -8.21
CA VAL A 177 13.67 8.38 -9.10
C VAL A 177 15.12 8.87 -9.04
N LEU A 178 15.84 8.42 -8.01
CA LEU A 178 17.28 8.64 -7.93
C LEU A 178 17.87 8.01 -9.18
N ALA A 179 18.62 8.81 -9.95
CA ALA A 179 19.49 8.26 -10.97
C ALA A 179 20.37 7.17 -10.32
N PRO A 180 20.81 6.14 -11.05
CA PRO A 180 21.71 5.11 -10.52
C PRO A 180 22.95 5.68 -9.80
N GLU A 181 23.34 6.91 -10.14
CA GLU A 181 24.44 7.66 -9.53
C GLU A 181 24.10 8.24 -8.13
N GLU A 182 22.85 8.60 -7.87
CA GLU A 182 22.38 9.13 -6.58
C GLU A 182 22.00 8.02 -5.58
N GLU A 183 21.70 6.80 -6.06
CA GLU A 183 21.48 5.59 -5.24
C GLU A 183 22.76 5.19 -4.47
N ALA A 184 23.95 5.53 -4.99
CA ALA A 184 25.24 5.29 -4.34
C ALA A 184 25.52 6.25 -3.15
N LEU A 185 24.84 7.39 -3.11
CA LEU A 185 24.97 8.40 -2.05
C LEU A 185 23.86 8.28 -0.99
N SER A 186 22.70 7.71 -1.35
CA SER A 186 21.56 7.52 -0.45
C SER A 186 21.68 6.25 0.40
N GLY A 187 22.86 6.05 0.98
CA GLY A 187 23.09 5.04 2.01
C GLY A 187 23.45 5.73 3.30
N LYS A 188 22.47 5.98 4.19
CA LYS A 188 22.63 5.74 5.65
C LYS A 188 21.50 6.21 6.57
N ASN A 189 20.63 7.15 6.21
CA ASN A 189 19.73 7.73 7.21
C ASN A 189 18.26 7.48 6.87
N GLY A 190 17.55 6.81 7.79
CA GLY A 190 16.11 6.51 7.72
C GLY A 190 15.20 7.74 7.84
N GLU A 191 15.47 8.78 7.04
CA GLU A 191 14.82 10.09 7.09
C GLU A 191 13.42 10.10 6.45
N SER A 192 13.04 9.05 5.71
CA SER A 192 11.71 8.96 5.11
C SER A 192 10.59 8.93 6.16
N GLY A 193 10.84 8.36 7.35
CA GLY A 193 9.85 8.24 8.43
C GLY A 193 9.54 9.56 9.16
N GLU A 194 10.49 10.49 9.24
CA GLU A 194 10.34 11.76 9.97
C GLU A 194 9.44 12.76 9.23
N ARG A 195 9.43 12.69 7.89
CA ARG A 195 8.59 13.55 7.04
C ARG A 195 7.10 13.30 7.27
N TRP A 196 6.72 12.04 7.53
CA TRP A 196 5.34 11.64 7.83
C TRP A 196 4.90 12.00 9.25
N LEU A 197 5.80 11.92 10.25
CA LEU A 197 5.49 12.35 11.62
C LEU A 197 5.16 13.84 11.68
N LYS A 198 5.85 14.67 10.88
CA LYS A 198 5.49 16.09 10.71
C LYS A 198 4.12 16.24 10.05
N GLN A 199 3.78 15.37 9.10
CA GLN A 199 2.48 15.36 8.40
C GLN A 199 1.31 15.00 9.33
N ASP A 200 1.46 13.97 10.16
CA ASP A 200 0.42 13.53 11.11
C ASP A 200 0.09 14.63 12.14
N VAL A 201 1.10 15.40 12.53
CA VAL A 201 0.95 16.60 13.36
C VAL A 201 0.23 17.73 12.61
N ILE A 202 0.47 17.90 11.31
CA ILE A 202 -0.25 18.87 10.47
C ILE A 202 -1.73 18.48 10.33
N LEU A 203 -2.03 17.20 10.08
CA LEU A 203 -3.40 16.68 9.99
C LEU A 203 -4.18 16.83 11.30
N ARG A 204 -3.53 16.59 12.45
CA ARG A 204 -4.13 16.80 13.78
C ARG A 204 -4.33 18.27 14.11
N LYS A 205 -3.44 19.16 13.67
CA LYS A 205 -3.60 20.62 13.83
C LYS A 205 -4.73 21.17 12.94
N GLN A 206 -4.98 20.55 11.78
CA GLN A 206 -6.11 20.83 10.92
C GLN A 206 -7.39 20.10 11.38
N GLY A 207 -7.67 20.09 12.69
CA GLY A 207 -8.87 19.46 13.27
C GLY A 207 -10.23 20.05 12.81
N SER A 208 -10.23 20.93 11.79
CA SER A 208 -11.42 21.35 11.09
C SER A 208 -11.62 20.43 9.89
N ALA A 209 -12.66 19.59 9.94
CA ALA A 209 -13.08 18.83 8.76
C ALA A 209 -13.23 19.80 7.57
N PRO A 210 -12.67 19.47 6.38
CA PRO A 210 -12.75 20.33 5.21
C PRO A 210 -14.21 20.65 4.90
N ARG A 211 -14.47 21.80 4.27
CA ARG A 211 -15.83 22.32 4.07
C ARG A 211 -16.71 21.34 3.26
N LEU A 212 -16.06 20.55 2.41
CA LEU A 212 -16.60 19.40 1.66
C LEU A 212 -17.30 18.36 2.52
N MET A 213 -16.76 18.10 3.72
CA MET A 213 -17.31 17.16 4.69
C MET A 213 -18.33 17.83 5.62
N GLY A 214 -18.62 19.12 5.44
CA GLY A 214 -19.57 19.90 6.24
C GLY A 214 -20.97 19.29 6.29
N GLY A 215 -21.44 18.71 5.18
CA GLY A 215 -22.73 18.00 5.12
C GLY A 215 -22.73 16.65 5.86
N LEU A 216 -21.56 16.05 6.06
CA LEU A 216 -21.35 14.78 6.77
C LEU A 216 -20.78 14.98 8.19
N GLN A 217 -20.56 16.23 8.61
CA GLN A 217 -19.99 16.54 9.93
C GLN A 217 -20.87 16.03 11.07
N SER A 218 -22.18 15.93 10.89
CA SER A 218 -23.11 15.34 11.85
C SER A 218 -22.76 13.87 12.11
N LEU A 219 -22.61 13.08 11.04
CA LEU A 219 -22.24 11.66 11.13
C LEU A 219 -20.82 11.46 11.68
N TRP A 220 -19.91 12.36 11.36
CA TRP A 220 -18.54 12.31 11.88
C TRP A 220 -18.49 12.61 13.38
N ARG A 221 -19.25 13.62 13.85
CA ARG A 221 -19.43 13.92 15.29
C ARG A 221 -20.10 12.77 16.04
N GLU A 222 -21.19 12.22 15.49
CA GLU A 222 -21.90 11.07 16.05
C GLU A 222 -20.97 9.85 16.18
N ARG A 223 -20.11 9.59 15.19
CA ARG A 223 -19.11 8.52 15.26
C ARG A 223 -18.06 8.76 16.34
N LEU A 224 -17.58 9.99 16.50
CA LEU A 224 -16.60 10.36 17.54
C LEU A 224 -17.20 10.23 18.95
N GLU A 225 -18.45 10.63 19.12
CA GLU A 225 -19.20 10.44 20.37
C GLU A 225 -19.38 8.94 20.67
N ASN A 226 -19.70 8.13 19.67
CA ASN A 226 -19.78 6.68 19.80
C ASN A 226 -18.43 6.04 20.15
N GLU A 227 -17.33 6.52 19.58
CA GLU A 227 -15.99 5.99 19.89
C GLU A 227 -15.54 6.38 21.31
N ASN A 228 -15.85 7.61 21.74
CA ASN A 228 -15.55 8.08 23.08
C ASN A 228 -16.39 7.37 24.16
N THR A 229 -17.68 7.13 23.90
CA THR A 229 -18.53 6.35 24.80
C THR A 229 -18.07 4.90 24.91
N LEU A 230 -17.65 4.29 23.79
CA LEU A 230 -17.05 2.96 23.79
C LEU A 230 -15.76 2.93 24.62
N ARG A 231 -14.86 3.91 24.46
CA ARG A 231 -13.63 4.01 25.26
C ARG A 231 -13.93 4.20 26.75
N ALA A 232 -14.85 5.10 27.09
CA ALA A 232 -15.27 5.33 28.48
C ALA A 232 -15.91 4.08 29.11
N SER A 233 -16.67 3.30 28.33
CA SER A 233 -17.25 2.03 28.81
C SER A 233 -16.17 0.99 29.10
N VAL A 234 -15.14 0.89 28.25
CA VAL A 234 -14.00 -0.02 28.43
C VAL A 234 -13.19 0.37 29.66
N ASP A 235 -12.95 1.66 29.87
CA ASP A 235 -12.22 2.15 31.04
C ASP A 235 -13.01 1.90 32.35
N SER A 236 -14.33 2.09 32.33
CA SER A 236 -15.20 1.80 33.49
C SER A 236 -15.24 0.31 33.86
N LEU A 237 -15.24 -0.59 32.87
CA LEU A 237 -15.17 -2.04 33.08
C LEU A 237 -13.79 -2.49 33.57
N SER A 238 -12.72 -1.80 33.17
CA SER A 238 -11.37 -2.08 33.66
C SER A 238 -11.19 -1.64 35.13
N GLY A 239 -11.81 -0.53 35.54
CA GLY A 239 -11.78 -0.02 36.91
C GLY A 239 -12.57 -0.90 37.89
N GLN A 240 -13.75 -1.39 37.49
CA GLN A 240 -14.56 -2.27 38.34
C GLN A 240 -13.89 -3.62 38.60
N ASN A 241 -13.23 -4.19 37.60
CA ASN A 241 -12.46 -5.44 37.78
C ASN A 241 -11.24 -5.24 38.70
N ALA A 242 -10.61 -4.06 38.70
CA ALA A 242 -9.50 -3.77 39.60
C ALA A 242 -9.96 -3.60 41.07
N GLU A 243 -11.16 -3.05 41.28
CA GLU A 243 -11.71 -2.84 42.63
C GLU A 243 -12.28 -4.12 43.26
N GLU A 244 -12.81 -5.06 42.44
CA GLU A 244 -13.33 -6.34 42.91
C GLU A 244 -12.20 -7.33 43.31
N VAL A 245 -11.05 -7.27 42.64
CA VAL A 245 -9.84 -8.03 43.00
C VAL A 245 -9.23 -7.54 44.33
N ALA A 246 -9.34 -6.24 44.63
CA ALA A 246 -8.86 -5.68 45.90
C ALA A 246 -9.75 -6.06 47.11
N ARG A 247 -11.05 -6.33 46.89
CA ARG A 247 -11.99 -6.72 47.96
C ARG A 247 -12.00 -8.21 48.29
N THR A 248 -11.49 -9.06 47.41
CA THR A 248 -11.48 -10.53 47.58
C THR A 248 -10.15 -11.08 48.10
N GLY A 249 -9.16 -10.21 48.33
CA GLY A 249 -7.81 -10.56 48.78
C GLY A 249 -7.45 -10.16 50.23
N SER A 250 -8.43 -9.93 51.11
CA SER A 250 -8.23 -9.76 52.57
C SER A 250 -8.97 -10.83 53.36
#